data_AF-A0AAQ3UCT6-F1
#
_entry.id   AF-A0AAQ3UCT6-F1
#
_cell.length_a   1.000
_cell.length_b   1.000
_cell.length_c   1.000
_cell.angle_alpha   90.00
_cell.angle_beta   90.00
_cell.angle_gamma   90.00
#
_symmetry.space_group_name_H-M   'P 1'
#
loop_
_entity.id
_entity.type
_entity.pdbx_description
1 polymer ?
#
loop_
_entity_poly.entity_id
_entity_poly.type
_entity_poly.pdbx_seq_one_letter_code
_entity_poly.pdbx_strand_id
1 'polypeptide(L)'
;VEQSVEFAEPPPEFFEQQQDNPKEGKCEVLRMRLSWRRVVPPSSRPFDLCPGYDESMMAKPTMPQGPEKRTVGESSTDATSVQHLRPGFIKPEDQVQIVRMCRQLGNGPGGFYRPSLKDGAKLNLWMMSLGKNWDPITRSYGPTRPFDGARAPAIPDAFKMIAQTANSTSSEFPQIKPDICIINYYTNSGKLGLHQDKDESKRSLNQGLPFISISIGDTAEFLFSDTRDKDKATKVNLKS
;
A
#
# COMPACT_ATOMS: atom_id res chain seq x y z
N VAL A 1 14.94 -11.02 10.16
CA VAL A 1 13.85 -10.02 10.29
C VAL A 1 13.20 -9.95 8.92
N GLU A 2 11.93 -10.32 8.84
CA GLU A 2 11.32 -10.86 7.62
C GLU A 2 10.33 -9.88 6.98
N GLN A 3 10.73 -9.24 5.89
CA GLN A 3 9.90 -8.35 5.05
C GLN A 3 8.94 -9.09 4.10
N SER A 4 8.25 -8.32 3.29
CA SER A 4 7.30 -8.86 2.32
C SER A 4 7.16 -7.88 1.18
N VAL A 5 7.74 -8.22 0.04
CA VAL A 5 7.12 -7.85 -1.24
C VAL A 5 5.92 -8.75 -1.41
N GLU A 6 4.78 -8.24 -1.89
CA GLU A 6 3.65 -9.08 -2.25
C GLU A 6 3.27 -8.78 -3.70
N PHE A 7 2.97 -9.85 -4.42
CA PHE A 7 2.43 -9.86 -5.77
C PHE A 7 1.07 -10.53 -5.66
N ALA A 8 0.03 -9.98 -6.25
CA ALA A 8 -1.18 -10.76 -6.49
C ALA A 8 -1.74 -10.42 -7.87
N GLU A 9 -2.10 -11.46 -8.62
CA GLU A 9 -2.92 -11.32 -9.81
C GLU A 9 -4.37 -10.99 -9.41
N PRO A 10 -5.09 -10.16 -10.16
CA PRO A 10 -6.53 -10.08 -9.99
C PRO A 10 -7.15 -11.45 -10.33
N PRO A 11 -7.98 -12.07 -9.46
CA PRO A 11 -8.63 -13.33 -9.78
C PRO A 11 -9.58 -13.14 -10.98
N PRO A 12 -9.71 -14.14 -11.87
CA PRO A 12 -10.62 -14.04 -13.00
C PRO A 12 -12.04 -14.41 -12.53
N GLU A 13 -13.02 -13.51 -12.69
CA GLU A 13 -14.38 -13.90 -13.10
C GLU A 13 -15.27 -12.72 -13.58
N PHE A 14 -16.06 -13.04 -14.63
CA PHE A 14 -16.99 -12.33 -15.55
C PHE A 14 -18.04 -11.35 -14.93
N PHE A 15 -18.81 -10.45 -15.59
CA PHE A 15 -18.98 -9.83 -16.93
C PHE A 15 -19.83 -8.55 -16.71
N GLU A 16 -19.52 -7.41 -17.34
CA GLU A 16 -20.50 -6.31 -17.51
C GLU A 16 -20.22 -5.58 -18.83
N GLN A 17 -21.22 -5.54 -19.73
CA GLN A 17 -21.23 -4.65 -20.89
C GLN A 17 -21.37 -3.22 -20.38
N GLN A 18 -20.25 -2.56 -20.10
CA GLN A 18 -20.20 -1.11 -19.98
C GLN A 18 -19.30 -0.54 -21.08
N GLN A 19 -19.99 0.21 -21.94
CA GLN A 19 -19.55 0.94 -23.11
C GLN A 19 -18.16 1.57 -22.90
N ASP A 20 -17.24 1.22 -23.79
CA ASP A 20 -15.85 1.65 -23.74
C ASP A 20 -15.75 3.18 -23.69
N ASN A 21 -15.18 3.69 -22.60
CA ASN A 21 -14.40 4.90 -22.67
C ASN A 21 -12.93 4.45 -22.53
N PRO A 22 -12.14 4.43 -23.60
CA PRO A 22 -10.81 3.86 -23.58
C PRO A 22 -9.93 4.72 -22.67
N LYS A 23 -9.66 4.23 -21.46
CA LYS A 23 -8.52 4.67 -20.64
C LYS A 23 -7.25 4.24 -21.40
N GLU A 24 -6.86 5.00 -22.43
CA GLU A 24 -5.66 4.76 -23.23
C GLU A 24 -4.40 5.01 -22.38
N GLY A 25 -4.02 4.00 -21.60
CA GLY A 25 -2.80 4.03 -20.81
C GLY A 25 -2.66 2.76 -20.00
N LYS A 26 -1.45 2.20 -19.97
CA LYS A 26 -1.12 1.22 -18.94
C LYS A 26 -1.11 1.95 -17.60
N CYS A 27 -1.71 1.33 -16.60
CA CYS A 27 -1.63 1.72 -15.19
C CYS A 27 -0.85 0.63 -14.47
N GLU A 28 0.30 0.97 -13.92
CA GLU A 28 1.25 0.03 -13.32
C GLU A 28 1.57 0.52 -11.91
N VAL A 29 1.31 -0.31 -10.89
CA VAL A 29 1.11 0.18 -9.52
C VAL A 29 2.22 -0.29 -8.58
N LEU A 30 2.85 0.67 -7.91
CA LEU A 30 3.68 0.46 -6.72
C LEU A 30 2.90 0.90 -5.47
N ARG A 31 2.74 0.01 -4.50
CA ARG A 31 2.18 0.34 -3.20
C ARG A 31 3.27 0.38 -2.15
N MET A 32 3.23 1.40 -1.32
CA MET A 32 4.13 1.55 -0.19
C MET A 32 3.30 1.71 1.07
N ARG A 33 3.63 0.89 2.06
CA ARG A 33 3.04 0.90 3.38
C ARG A 33 4.10 1.37 4.37
N LEU A 34 3.79 2.46 5.04
CA LEU A 34 4.54 3.00 6.16
C LEU A 34 3.69 2.82 7.42
N SER A 35 4.26 2.28 8.50
CA SER A 35 3.53 2.06 9.75
C SER A 35 4.41 2.45 10.94
N TRP A 36 3.94 3.31 11.83
CA TRP A 36 4.64 3.65 13.07
C TRP A 36 3.65 3.87 14.21
N ARG A 37 3.91 3.27 15.37
CA ARG A 37 3.10 3.36 16.59
C ARG A 37 3.01 4.77 17.15
N ARG A 38 3.89 5.70 16.72
CA ARG A 38 4.12 6.94 17.45
C ARG A 38 4.11 8.18 16.56
N VAL A 39 2.93 8.54 16.05
CA VAL A 39 2.61 9.91 15.62
C VAL A 39 1.12 10.19 15.83
N VAL A 40 0.77 11.04 16.80
CA VAL A 40 -0.52 11.73 16.84
C VAL A 40 -0.28 13.12 16.24
N PRO A 41 -0.78 13.43 15.03
CA PRO A 41 -0.54 14.74 14.44
C PRO A 41 -1.38 15.82 15.16
N PRO A 42 -0.81 16.97 15.53
CA PRO A 42 -1.58 18.12 15.98
C PRO A 42 -2.46 18.65 14.83
N SER A 43 -3.67 19.09 15.15
CA SER A 43 -4.78 19.33 14.22
C SER A 43 -4.63 20.52 13.25
N SER A 44 -3.45 21.14 13.12
CA SER A 44 -3.30 22.41 12.37
C SER A 44 -1.99 22.56 11.56
N ARG A 45 -1.30 21.47 11.20
CA ARG A 45 -0.08 21.49 10.35
C ARG A 45 -0.09 20.33 9.33
N PRO A 46 0.68 20.41 8.22
CA PRO A 46 0.87 19.27 7.31
C PRO A 46 1.34 18.03 8.10
N PHE A 47 0.85 16.86 7.71
CA PHE A 47 1.12 15.61 8.41
C PHE A 47 2.59 15.22 8.27
N ASP A 48 3.35 15.40 9.36
CA ASP A 48 4.73 14.97 9.45
C ASP A 48 4.80 13.50 9.88
N LEU A 49 5.44 12.65 9.06
CA LEU A 49 5.71 11.24 9.38
C LEU A 49 6.57 11.07 10.65
N CYS A 50 7.33 12.09 11.04
CA CYS A 50 8.15 12.09 12.25
C CYS A 50 8.21 13.53 12.84
N PRO A 51 7.17 14.01 13.54
CA PRO A 51 7.28 15.31 14.22
C PRO A 51 8.45 15.24 15.21
N GLY A 52 9.19 16.35 15.33
CA GLY A 52 10.39 16.43 16.18
C GLY A 52 10.17 15.83 17.57
N TYR A 53 11.19 15.13 18.04
CA TYR A 53 11.27 14.42 19.31
C TYR A 53 10.92 15.33 20.50
N ASP A 54 9.90 14.97 21.28
CA ASP A 54 9.58 15.56 22.58
C ASP A 54 9.58 14.45 23.64
N GLU A 55 10.57 14.49 24.54
CA GLU A 55 10.77 13.50 25.61
C GLU A 55 9.59 13.39 26.58
N SER A 56 8.72 14.41 26.64
CA SER A 56 7.59 14.46 27.56
C SER A 56 6.43 13.50 27.21
N MET A 57 6.41 12.92 25.99
CA MET A 57 5.33 12.05 25.49
C MET A 57 5.51 10.55 25.78
N MET A 58 6.21 10.20 26.87
CA MET A 58 6.40 8.82 27.32
C MET A 58 5.19 8.32 28.14
N ALA A 59 4.26 7.63 27.48
CA ALA A 59 3.48 6.59 28.18
C ALA A 59 4.38 5.36 28.36
N LYS A 60 4.54 4.92 29.61
CA LYS A 60 5.33 3.72 29.95
C LYS A 60 4.73 2.47 29.28
N PRO A 61 5.55 1.51 28.80
CA PRO A 61 5.05 0.30 28.19
C PRO A 61 4.43 -0.61 29.26
N THR A 62 3.13 -0.91 29.10
CA THR A 62 2.48 -2.03 29.80
C THR A 62 2.47 -3.21 28.84
N MET A 63 3.26 -4.24 29.16
CA MET A 63 3.26 -5.53 28.48
C MET A 63 2.09 -6.38 29.01
N PRO A 64 1.21 -6.95 28.17
CA PRO A 64 0.52 -8.18 28.51
C PRO A 64 1.37 -9.36 28.03
N GLN A 65 1.79 -10.20 28.97
CA GLN A 65 2.28 -11.55 28.69
C GLN A 65 1.06 -12.47 28.47
N GLY A 66 1.10 -13.28 27.40
CA GLY A 66 0.11 -14.33 27.11
C GLY A 66 0.65 -15.26 26.03
N PRO A 67 0.32 -16.56 26.07
CA PRO A 67 1.32 -17.63 25.95
C PRO A 67 1.62 -18.08 24.52
N GLU A 68 2.84 -18.57 24.37
CA GLU A 68 3.37 -19.30 23.22
C GLU A 68 2.70 -20.69 23.10
N LYS A 69 2.22 -21.05 21.90
CA LYS A 69 2.08 -22.45 21.47
C LYS A 69 2.08 -22.56 19.94
N ARG A 70 2.99 -23.40 19.45
CA ARG A 70 3.12 -23.90 18.07
C ARG A 70 1.85 -24.62 17.63
N THR A 71 1.55 -24.67 16.33
CA THR A 71 1.44 -25.92 15.56
C THR A 71 1.55 -25.60 14.05
N VAL A 72 2.28 -26.45 13.34
CA VAL A 72 2.37 -26.54 11.87
C VAL A 72 1.01 -27.03 11.33
N GLY A 73 0.50 -26.42 10.27
CA GLY A 73 -0.74 -26.84 9.62
C GLY A 73 -0.64 -26.70 8.11
N GLU A 74 -0.81 -27.82 7.43
CA GLU A 74 -0.70 -28.04 5.99
C GLU A 74 -1.61 -27.15 5.13
N SER A 75 -1.07 -26.88 3.94
CA SER A 75 -1.70 -26.28 2.77
C SER A 75 -2.93 -27.07 2.31
N SER A 76 -4.08 -26.41 2.26
CA SER A 76 -5.20 -26.86 1.42
C SER A 76 -5.20 -26.08 0.11
N THR A 77 -5.05 -26.82 -0.99
CA THR A 77 -5.22 -26.38 -2.37
C THR A 77 -6.66 -25.97 -2.65
N ASP A 78 -6.91 -24.73 -3.08
CA ASP A 78 -7.39 -24.44 -4.45
C ASP A 78 -7.48 -22.92 -4.72
N ALA A 79 -7.24 -22.54 -5.98
CA ALA A 79 -7.11 -21.17 -6.52
C ALA A 79 -5.90 -20.34 -6.06
N THR A 80 -4.69 -20.72 -6.49
CA THR A 80 -3.45 -19.98 -6.24
C THR A 80 -3.36 -18.72 -7.10
N SER A 81 -3.82 -17.57 -6.59
CA SER A 81 -3.18 -16.30 -6.93
C SER A 81 -1.70 -16.42 -6.53
N VAL A 82 -0.78 -16.40 -7.50
CA VAL A 82 0.65 -16.52 -7.21
C VAL A 82 1.07 -15.31 -6.37
N GLN A 83 1.58 -15.58 -5.18
CA GLN A 83 2.09 -14.57 -4.25
C GLN A 83 3.54 -14.89 -3.91
N HIS A 84 4.45 -13.93 -4.11
CA HIS A 84 5.84 -14.07 -3.64
C HIS A 84 6.11 -13.12 -2.49
N LEU A 85 6.07 -13.64 -1.25
CA LEU A 85 6.56 -12.93 -0.08
C LEU A 85 8.09 -12.84 -0.11
N ARG A 86 8.66 -11.64 -0.02
CA ARG A 86 10.14 -11.45 -0.01
C ARG A 86 10.66 -10.79 1.26
N PRO A 87 11.02 -11.60 2.26
CA PRO A 87 11.63 -11.10 3.46
C PRO A 87 13.06 -10.57 3.34
N GLY A 88 13.33 -9.39 3.93
CA GLY A 88 14.65 -8.76 3.95
C GLY A 88 15.07 -8.11 2.63
N PHE A 89 14.16 -7.90 1.69
CA PHE A 89 14.42 -7.32 0.35
C PHE A 89 15.04 -5.90 0.36
N ILE A 90 14.57 -5.01 1.22
CA ILE A 90 15.05 -3.62 1.38
C ILE A 90 16.01 -3.55 2.56
N LYS A 91 17.25 -3.13 2.30
CA LYS A 91 18.26 -2.99 3.35
C LYS A 91 17.88 -1.87 4.33
N PRO A 92 18.29 -1.96 5.62
CA PRO A 92 17.95 -0.94 6.62
C PRO A 92 18.29 0.50 6.20
N GLU A 93 19.42 0.71 5.55
CA GLU A 93 19.85 2.00 5.02
C GLU A 93 18.90 2.56 3.95
N ASP A 94 18.41 1.69 3.06
CA ASP A 94 17.45 2.04 2.02
C ASP A 94 16.06 2.32 2.62
N GLN A 95 15.66 1.62 3.68
CA GLN A 95 14.42 1.90 4.39
C GLN A 95 14.41 3.31 4.97
N VAL A 96 15.52 3.72 5.61
CA VAL A 96 15.67 5.09 6.15
C VAL A 96 15.54 6.11 5.02
N GLN A 97 16.17 5.85 3.88
CA GLN A 97 16.11 6.77 2.74
C GLN A 97 14.71 6.84 2.14
N ILE A 98 14.00 5.72 2.04
CA ILE A 98 12.59 5.67 1.63
C ILE A 98 11.73 6.52 2.56
N VAL A 99 11.84 6.34 3.87
CA VAL A 99 11.07 7.09 4.86
C VAL A 99 11.36 8.59 4.77
N ARG A 100 12.63 8.98 4.59
CA ARG A 100 13.01 10.39 4.40
C ARG A 100 12.38 11.00 3.14
N MET A 101 12.41 10.29 2.02
CA MET A 101 11.79 10.74 0.78
C MET A 101 10.27 10.87 0.93
N CYS A 102 9.61 9.88 1.54
CA CYS A 102 8.18 9.93 1.83
C CYS A 102 7.83 11.10 2.76
N ARG A 103 8.66 11.42 3.75
CA ARG A 103 8.43 12.56 4.65
C ARG A 103 8.55 13.89 3.92
N GLN A 104 9.59 14.03 3.08
CA GLN A 104 9.79 15.24 2.29
C GLN A 104 8.63 15.49 1.33
N LEU A 105 8.21 14.46 0.58
CA LEU A 105 7.07 14.54 -0.35
C LEU A 105 5.75 14.77 0.39
N GLY A 106 5.56 14.09 1.52
CA GLY A 106 4.36 14.17 2.35
C GLY A 106 4.11 15.53 2.98
N ASN A 107 5.17 16.30 3.23
CA ASN A 107 5.09 17.67 3.73
C ASN A 107 4.87 18.72 2.62
N GLY A 108 5.00 18.33 1.35
CA GLY A 108 4.85 19.22 0.19
C GLY A 108 3.43 19.24 -0.40
N PRO A 109 3.22 20.02 -1.47
CA PRO A 109 2.00 19.98 -2.26
C PRO A 109 1.70 18.56 -2.76
N GLY A 110 0.44 18.12 -2.66
CA GLY A 110 0.05 16.75 -3.01
C GLY A 110 0.46 15.68 -1.99
N GLY A 111 0.97 16.10 -0.82
CA GLY A 111 1.38 15.22 0.28
C GLY A 111 0.22 14.54 1.02
N PHE A 112 0.47 14.09 2.25
CA PHE A 112 -0.46 13.22 2.98
C PHE A 112 -1.79 13.90 3.29
N TYR A 113 -2.88 13.14 3.11
CA TYR A 113 -4.22 13.51 3.51
C TYR A 113 -4.97 12.29 4.06
N ARG A 114 -6.11 12.50 4.72
CA ARG A 114 -7.03 11.40 5.08
C ARG A 114 -8.13 11.29 4.03
N PRO A 115 -8.18 10.21 3.24
CA PRO A 115 -9.19 10.05 2.20
C PRO A 115 -10.60 9.98 2.78
N SER A 116 -11.54 10.64 2.11
CA SER A 116 -12.98 10.51 2.35
C SER A 116 -13.59 9.69 1.22
N LEU A 117 -14.40 8.69 1.58
CA LEU A 117 -15.20 7.91 0.63
C LEU A 117 -16.44 8.70 0.21
N LYS A 118 -17.16 8.17 -0.79
CA LYS A 118 -18.38 8.80 -1.36
C LYS A 118 -19.49 9.04 -0.31
N ASP A 119 -19.57 8.20 0.71
CA ASP A 119 -20.52 8.31 1.83
C ASP A 119 -20.04 9.27 2.94
N GLY A 120 -18.88 9.91 2.76
CA GLY A 120 -18.26 10.79 3.74
C GLY A 120 -17.44 10.06 4.81
N ALA A 121 -17.44 8.72 4.83
CA ALA A 121 -16.60 7.96 5.75
C ALA A 121 -15.12 8.20 5.46
N LYS A 122 -14.34 8.48 6.50
CA LYS A 122 -12.89 8.68 6.36
C LYS A 122 -12.15 7.38 6.55
N LEU A 123 -11.17 7.11 5.68
CA LEU A 123 -10.26 5.99 5.89
C LEU A 123 -9.42 6.20 7.15
N ASN A 124 -9.09 5.09 7.82
CA ASN A 124 -8.25 5.05 9.01
C ASN A 124 -6.77 4.92 8.63
N LEU A 125 -6.33 5.75 7.70
CA LEU A 125 -4.94 5.89 7.25
C LEU A 125 -4.74 7.29 6.68
N TRP A 126 -3.48 7.67 6.53
CA TRP A 126 -3.06 8.81 5.71
C TRP A 126 -2.55 8.28 4.38
N MET A 127 -2.85 8.98 3.29
CA MET A 127 -2.50 8.56 1.94
C MET A 127 -1.88 9.72 1.17
N MET A 128 -0.94 9.42 0.28
CA MET A 128 -0.59 10.29 -0.84
C MET A 128 -0.33 9.44 -2.09
N SER A 129 -0.47 10.07 -3.26
CA SER A 129 -0.22 9.42 -4.54
C SER A 129 0.91 10.13 -5.26
N LEU A 130 1.79 9.36 -5.90
CA LEU A 130 2.85 9.83 -6.77
C LEU A 130 2.60 9.31 -8.20
N GLY A 131 3.00 10.09 -9.21
CA GLY A 131 2.70 9.82 -10.61
C GLY A 131 1.28 10.24 -10.96
N LYS A 132 0.32 9.33 -10.81
CA LYS A 132 -1.12 9.62 -10.94
C LYS A 132 -1.79 9.60 -9.57
N ASN A 133 -2.66 10.57 -9.32
CA ASN A 133 -3.54 10.64 -8.16
C ASN A 133 -4.68 9.62 -8.27
N TRP A 134 -4.85 8.79 -7.25
CA TRP A 134 -6.07 7.99 -7.08
C TRP A 134 -7.13 8.82 -6.34
N ASP A 135 -8.30 8.98 -6.94
CA ASP A 135 -9.45 9.62 -6.29
C ASP A 135 -10.38 8.57 -5.66
N PRO A 136 -10.54 8.57 -4.32
CA PRO A 136 -11.41 7.63 -3.61
C PRO A 136 -12.90 7.79 -3.93
N ILE A 137 -13.34 8.95 -4.43
CA ILE A 137 -14.75 9.23 -4.73
C ILE A 137 -15.13 8.68 -6.11
N THR A 138 -14.34 9.00 -7.13
CA THR A 138 -14.58 8.54 -8.51
C THR A 138 -14.00 7.16 -8.78
N ARG A 139 -13.13 6.65 -7.91
CA ARG A 139 -12.38 5.39 -8.10
C ARG A 139 -11.61 5.39 -9.42
N SER A 140 -10.92 6.50 -9.69
CA SER A 140 -10.17 6.68 -10.92
C SER A 140 -8.82 7.35 -10.68
N TYR A 141 -7.91 7.13 -11.62
CA TYR A 141 -6.58 7.75 -11.61
C TYR A 141 -6.56 8.98 -12.52
N GLY A 142 -5.99 10.08 -12.05
CA GLY A 142 -5.83 11.34 -12.79
C GLY A 142 -4.57 12.10 -12.37
N PRO A 143 -4.22 13.23 -13.01
CA PRO A 143 -3.00 13.97 -12.67
C PRO A 143 -3.12 14.78 -11.37
N THR A 144 -4.35 15.16 -10.98
CA THR A 144 -4.62 16.11 -9.91
C THR A 144 -5.62 15.55 -8.91
N ARG A 145 -5.50 16.00 -7.66
CA ARG A 145 -6.39 15.66 -6.55
C ARG A 145 -7.57 16.63 -6.51
N PRO A 146 -8.82 16.16 -6.61
CA PRO A 146 -9.97 17.06 -6.82
C PRO A 146 -10.26 18.04 -5.68
N PHE A 147 -10.01 17.67 -4.41
CA PHE A 147 -10.43 18.49 -3.27
C PHE A 147 -9.54 19.71 -3.01
N ASP A 148 -8.28 19.69 -3.46
CA ASP A 148 -7.31 20.78 -3.26
C ASP A 148 -6.58 21.20 -4.55
N GLY A 149 -6.88 20.56 -5.68
CA GLY A 149 -6.26 20.84 -6.98
C GLY A 149 -4.79 20.43 -7.07
N ALA A 150 -4.22 19.80 -6.04
CA ALA A 150 -2.80 19.48 -6.03
C ALA A 150 -2.45 18.42 -7.07
N ARG A 151 -1.39 18.65 -7.86
CA ARG A 151 -0.86 17.64 -8.78
C ARG A 151 -0.09 16.57 -8.00
N ALA A 152 -0.26 15.30 -8.36
CA ALA A 152 0.54 14.22 -7.79
C ALA A 152 2.03 14.46 -8.08
N PRO A 153 2.93 14.43 -7.07
CA PRO A 153 4.37 14.53 -7.31
C PRO A 153 4.86 13.37 -8.17
N ALA A 154 5.98 13.55 -8.89
CA ALA A 154 6.56 12.47 -9.67
C ALA A 154 7.00 11.30 -8.77
N ILE A 155 6.94 10.07 -9.29
CA ILE A 155 7.51 8.90 -8.61
C ILE A 155 9.04 9.02 -8.64
N PRO A 156 9.72 9.04 -7.48
CA PRO A 156 11.19 9.02 -7.42
C PRO A 156 11.77 7.83 -8.17
N ASP A 157 12.86 8.04 -8.90
CA ASP A 157 13.49 6.95 -9.66
C ASP A 157 13.98 5.83 -8.75
N ALA A 158 14.39 6.15 -7.51
CA ALA A 158 14.68 5.15 -6.48
C ALA A 158 13.51 4.17 -6.25
N PHE A 159 12.27 4.67 -6.20
CA PHE A 159 11.09 3.82 -6.00
C PHE A 159 10.79 2.96 -7.22
N LYS A 160 10.96 3.52 -8.43
CA LYS A 160 10.82 2.74 -9.68
C LYS A 160 11.86 1.64 -9.77
N MET A 161 13.12 1.93 -9.42
CA MET A 161 14.19 0.93 -9.41
C MET A 161 13.90 -0.20 -8.44
N ILE A 162 13.46 0.11 -7.21
CA ILE A 162 13.08 -0.92 -6.23
C ILE A 162 11.96 -1.82 -6.79
N ALA A 163 10.93 -1.21 -7.38
CA ALA A 163 9.83 -1.94 -8.01
C ALA A 163 10.31 -2.84 -9.15
N GLN A 164 11.14 -2.31 -10.04
CA GLN A 164 11.71 -3.05 -11.16
C GLN A 164 12.62 -4.19 -10.69
N THR A 165 13.48 -3.95 -9.69
CA THR A 165 14.31 -5.01 -9.10
C THR A 165 13.44 -6.09 -8.47
N ALA A 166 12.42 -5.73 -7.70
CA ALA A 166 11.50 -6.69 -7.10
C ALA A 166 10.77 -7.50 -8.18
N ASN A 167 10.25 -6.87 -9.23
CA ASN A 167 9.57 -7.56 -10.32
C ASN A 167 10.50 -8.46 -11.16
N SER A 168 11.74 -8.03 -11.42
CA SER A 168 12.73 -8.83 -12.18
C SER A 168 13.12 -10.15 -11.52
N THR A 169 12.80 -10.30 -10.25
CA THR A 169 13.13 -11.51 -9.48
C THR A 169 12.09 -12.62 -9.61
N SER A 170 10.98 -12.39 -10.30
CA SER A 170 9.99 -13.40 -10.68
C SER A 170 9.85 -13.41 -12.20
N SER A 171 9.96 -14.60 -12.81
CA SER A 171 9.70 -14.80 -14.24
C SER A 171 8.21 -15.01 -14.56
N GLU A 172 7.37 -15.13 -13.53
CA GLU A 172 5.95 -15.46 -13.67
C GLU A 172 5.12 -14.21 -14.00
N PHE A 173 5.60 -13.02 -13.64
CA PHE A 173 4.88 -11.77 -13.86
C PHE A 173 5.43 -10.96 -15.04
N PRO A 174 4.54 -10.26 -15.78
CA PRO A 174 4.97 -9.26 -16.75
C PRO A 174 5.88 -8.20 -16.12
N GLN A 175 6.81 -7.68 -16.93
CA GLN A 175 7.68 -6.60 -16.48
C GLN A 175 6.89 -5.29 -16.30
N ILE A 176 7.12 -4.59 -15.19
CA ILE A 176 6.45 -3.32 -14.88
C ILE A 176 7.38 -2.10 -14.83
N LYS A 177 6.82 -0.95 -15.16
CA LYS A 177 7.33 0.42 -15.09
C LYS A 177 6.25 1.27 -14.40
N PRO A 178 6.26 1.33 -13.06
CA PRO A 178 5.17 1.93 -12.32
C PRO A 178 4.99 3.41 -12.68
N ASP A 179 3.76 3.77 -12.98
CA ASP A 179 3.30 5.15 -13.24
C ASP A 179 2.32 5.64 -12.16
N ILE A 180 1.94 4.75 -11.25
CA ILE A 180 1.19 5.01 -10.03
C ILE A 180 2.01 4.52 -8.85
N CYS A 181 2.18 5.37 -7.84
CA CYS A 181 2.65 4.93 -6.53
C CYS A 181 1.73 5.46 -5.42
N ILE A 182 1.12 4.56 -4.65
CA ILE A 182 0.26 4.92 -3.51
C ILE A 182 1.04 4.66 -2.22
N ILE A 183 1.20 5.71 -1.41
CA ILE A 183 1.87 5.64 -0.12
C ILE A 183 0.81 5.76 0.96
N ASN A 184 0.64 4.68 1.72
CA ASN A 184 -0.26 4.60 2.86
C ASN A 184 0.55 4.66 4.16
N TYR A 185 0.18 5.59 5.03
CA TYR A 185 0.70 5.69 6.38
C TYR A 185 -0.36 5.29 7.41
N TYR A 186 -0.04 4.28 8.22
CA TYR A 186 -0.90 3.75 9.26
C TYR A 186 -0.40 4.21 10.64
N THR A 187 -1.33 4.76 11.42
CA THR A 187 -1.14 4.97 12.86
C THR A 187 -1.48 3.67 13.62
N ASN A 188 -1.30 3.64 14.94
CA ASN A 188 -1.54 2.45 15.76
C ASN A 188 -2.96 1.85 15.65
N SER A 189 -3.98 2.67 15.39
CA SER A 189 -5.36 2.22 15.17
C SER A 189 -5.72 2.09 13.69
N GLY A 190 -4.74 2.24 12.79
CA GLY A 190 -4.94 2.29 11.37
C GLY A 190 -5.36 0.93 10.81
N LYS A 191 -6.41 0.92 9.97
CA LYS A 191 -6.96 -0.29 9.37
C LYS A 191 -7.46 0.02 7.97
N LEU A 192 -7.30 -0.94 7.07
CA LEU A 192 -7.92 -0.95 5.76
C LEU A 192 -8.64 -2.30 5.61
N GLY A 193 -9.93 -2.26 5.25
CA GLY A 193 -10.73 -3.46 5.09
C GLY A 193 -10.36 -4.25 3.84
N LEU A 194 -10.93 -5.45 3.70
CA LEU A 194 -10.81 -6.24 2.47
C LEU A 194 -11.32 -5.41 1.28
N HIS A 195 -10.46 -5.27 0.29
CA HIS A 195 -10.72 -4.58 -0.96
C HIS A 195 -9.95 -5.27 -2.08
N GLN A 196 -10.39 -5.02 -3.30
CA GLN A 196 -9.69 -5.45 -4.51
C GLN A 196 -9.17 -4.21 -5.24
N ASP A 197 -7.94 -4.30 -5.71
CA ASP A 197 -7.34 -3.32 -6.61
C ASP A 197 -7.82 -3.61 -8.02
N LYS A 198 -8.77 -2.78 -8.47
CA LYS A 198 -9.43 -2.93 -9.77
C LYS A 198 -9.74 -1.61 -10.47
N ASP A 199 -9.12 -0.53 -10.01
CA ASP A 199 -9.37 0.82 -10.52
C ASP A 199 -8.40 1.18 -11.68
N GLU A 200 -7.44 0.29 -11.96
CA GLU A 200 -6.48 0.30 -13.06
C GLU A 200 -7.20 0.21 -14.44
N SER A 201 -6.46 0.40 -15.52
CA SER A 201 -7.06 0.27 -16.86
C SER A 201 -7.42 -1.18 -17.16
N LYS A 202 -8.51 -1.42 -17.92
CA LYS A 202 -8.90 -2.76 -18.39
C LYS A 202 -7.72 -3.48 -19.04
N ARG A 203 -6.88 -2.74 -19.77
CA ARG A 203 -5.65 -3.26 -20.39
C ARG A 203 -4.68 -3.80 -19.34
N SER A 204 -4.40 -3.07 -18.26
CA SER A 204 -3.51 -3.54 -17.19
C SER A 204 -4.06 -4.78 -16.49
N LEU A 205 -5.36 -4.79 -16.19
CA LEU A 205 -6.03 -5.94 -15.55
C LEU A 205 -6.00 -7.18 -16.44
N ASN A 206 -6.34 -7.03 -17.73
CA ASN A 206 -6.31 -8.14 -18.70
C ASN A 206 -4.89 -8.66 -18.98
N GLN A 207 -3.87 -7.83 -18.80
CA GLN A 207 -2.47 -8.24 -18.93
C GLN A 207 -1.94 -8.94 -17.67
N GLY A 208 -2.70 -8.98 -16.58
CA GLY A 208 -2.22 -9.54 -15.31
C GLY A 208 -1.02 -8.77 -14.75
N LEU A 209 -0.97 -7.45 -14.94
CA LEU A 209 0.14 -6.66 -14.40
C LEU A 209 0.11 -6.73 -12.86
N PRO A 210 1.21 -7.10 -12.20
CA PRO A 210 1.23 -7.19 -10.75
C PRO A 210 1.19 -5.79 -10.14
N PHE A 211 0.70 -5.71 -8.89
CA PHE A 211 1.13 -4.65 -7.99
C PHE A 211 2.34 -5.13 -7.18
N ILE A 212 3.15 -4.18 -6.73
CA ILE A 212 4.27 -4.44 -5.81
C ILE A 212 3.98 -3.71 -4.52
N SER A 213 3.90 -4.42 -3.40
CA SER A 213 3.73 -3.81 -2.07
C SER A 213 5.04 -3.80 -1.30
N ILE A 214 5.45 -2.65 -0.75
CA ILE A 214 6.62 -2.51 0.13
C ILE A 214 6.11 -2.14 1.53
N SER A 215 6.51 -2.87 2.57
CA SER A 215 6.15 -2.55 3.96
C SER A 215 7.38 -2.12 4.76
N ILE A 216 7.29 -0.98 5.46
CA ILE A 216 8.34 -0.43 6.33
C ILE A 216 7.73 0.02 7.67
N GLY A 217 8.38 -0.35 8.77
CA GLY A 217 8.02 0.04 10.13
C GLY A 217 7.32 -1.07 10.94
N ASP A 218 6.27 -0.74 11.68
CA ASP A 218 5.59 -1.72 12.54
C ASP A 218 4.97 -2.88 11.75
N THR A 219 5.11 -4.10 12.30
CA THR A 219 4.49 -5.31 11.76
C THR A 219 2.98 -5.13 11.63
N ALA A 220 2.45 -5.61 10.51
CA ALA A 220 1.02 -5.58 10.26
C ALA A 220 0.48 -6.94 9.84
N GLU A 221 -0.73 -7.24 10.33
CA GLU A 221 -1.55 -8.33 9.81
C GLU A 221 -2.11 -7.89 8.45
N PHE A 222 -1.77 -8.64 7.41
CA PHE A 222 -2.32 -8.50 6.07
C PHE A 222 -3.25 -9.69 5.81
N LEU A 223 -4.42 -9.38 5.25
CA LEU A 223 -5.47 -10.34 4.98
C LEU A 223 -5.67 -10.40 3.47
N PHE A 224 -5.69 -11.61 2.91
CA PHE A 224 -6.04 -11.85 1.52
C PHE A 224 -7.02 -13.00 1.40
N SER A 225 -7.93 -12.88 0.44
CA SER A 225 -8.92 -13.91 0.10
C SER A 225 -9.34 -13.72 -1.35
N ASP A 226 -9.72 -14.81 -1.97
CA ASP A 226 -10.47 -14.90 -3.22
C ASP A 226 -11.92 -14.37 -3.09
N THR A 227 -12.45 -14.33 -1.86
CA THR A 227 -13.81 -13.87 -1.56
C THR A 227 -13.81 -12.64 -0.67
N ARG A 228 -14.96 -11.94 -0.59
CA ARG A 228 -15.15 -10.82 0.35
C ARG A 228 -15.47 -11.28 1.77
N ASP A 229 -15.21 -12.55 2.08
CA ASP A 229 -15.45 -13.14 3.39
C ASP A 229 -14.16 -13.08 4.24
N LYS A 230 -14.22 -12.33 5.34
CA LYS A 230 -13.07 -12.17 6.22
C LYS A 230 -12.71 -13.46 6.96
N ASP A 231 -13.68 -14.33 7.20
CA ASP A 231 -13.45 -15.56 7.94
C ASP A 231 -12.73 -16.61 7.08
N LYS A 232 -12.77 -16.44 5.76
CA LYS A 232 -12.00 -17.22 4.78
C LYS A 232 -10.66 -16.60 4.40
N ALA A 233 -10.31 -15.45 4.98
CA ALA A 233 -9.09 -14.76 4.62
C ALA A 233 -7.86 -15.43 5.25
N THR A 234 -6.85 -15.66 4.40
CA THR A 234 -5.52 -16.04 4.85
C THR A 234 -4.83 -14.83 5.46
N LYS A 235 -4.07 -15.08 6.53
CA LYS A 235 -3.37 -14.04 7.28
C LYS A 235 -1.87 -14.18 7.13
N VAL A 236 -1.20 -13.08 6.84
CA VAL A 236 0.27 -13.00 6.80
C VAL A 236 0.75 -11.76 7.55
N ASN A 237 1.85 -11.91 8.28
CA ASN A 237 2.47 -10.78 8.98
C ASN A 237 3.52 -10.13 8.09
N LEU A 238 3.27 -8.89 7.66
CA LEU A 238 4.23 -8.07 6.93
C LEU A 238 5.11 -7.32 7.94
N LYS A 239 6.42 -7.60 7.97
CA LYS A 239 7.39 -6.91 8.86
C LYS A 239 8.33 -6.01 8.05
N SER A 240 9.15 -5.22 8.75
CA SER A 240 10.24 -4.38 8.19
C SER A 240 11.56 -5.12 8.10
#